data_AF-A0A8C8U9M3-F1
#
_entry.id   AF-A0A8C8U9M3-F1
#
_cell.length_a   1.000
_cell.length_b   1.000
_cell.length_c   1.000
_cell.angle_alpha   90.00
_cell.angle_beta   90.00
_cell.angle_gamma   90.00
#
_symmetry.space_group_name_H-M   'P 1'
#
loop_
_entity.id
_entity.type
_entity.pdbx_description
1 polymer ?
#
loop_
_entity_poly.entity_id
_entity_poly.type
_entity_poly.pdbx_seq_one_letter_code
_entity_poly.pdbx_strand_id
1 'polypeptide(L)' 'VATGVLVQPVGSLNRAVAFSSKQLDPMVCGWQPCLRALVAAPELTRQALKITPFQPITFKAPLETARHGDTRF' A
#
# COMPACT_ATOMS: atom_id res chain seq x y z
N VAL A 1 -9.74 2.61 -3.59
CA VAL A 1 -8.50 3.08 -4.25
C VAL A 1 -7.32 2.68 -3.36
N ALA A 2 -6.22 2.21 -3.93
CA ALA A 2 -4.97 1.96 -3.22
C ALA A 2 -4.13 3.22 -3.22
N THR A 3 -3.65 3.64 -2.05
CA THR A 3 -2.82 4.82 -1.87
C THR A 3 -1.58 4.43 -1.09
N GLY A 4 -0.42 4.96 -1.49
CA GLY A 4 0.84 4.69 -0.81
C GLY A 4 1.84 5.82 -1.00
N VAL A 5 2.82 5.86 -0.10
CA VAL A 5 3.95 6.78 -0.17
C VAL A 5 5.22 5.96 -0.29
N LEU A 6 6.06 6.31 -1.26
CA LEU A 6 7.42 5.80 -1.38
C LEU A 6 8.33 6.73 -0.58
N VAL A 7 9.04 6.16 0.40
CA VAL A 7 10.04 6.87 1.18
C VAL A 7 11.42 6.29 0.94
N GLN A 8 12.44 7.15 1.03
CA GLN A 8 13.84 6.76 1.02
C GLN A 8 14.50 7.22 2.33
N PRO A 9 15.24 6.33 3.03
CA PRO A 9 15.98 6.72 4.22
C PRO A 9 17.13 7.66 3.85
N VAL A 10 17.22 8.79 4.56
CA VAL A 10 18.30 9.78 4.45
C VAL A 10 18.78 10.06 5.87
N GLY A 11 19.85 9.38 6.28
CA GLY A 11 20.30 9.37 7.67
C GLY A 11 19.23 8.75 8.60
N SER A 12 18.83 9.47 9.64
CA SER A 12 17.78 9.06 10.58
C SER A 12 16.35 9.39 10.12
N LEU A 13 16.20 10.06 8.96
CA LEU A 13 14.92 10.54 8.45
C LEU A 13 14.43 9.71 7.26
N ASN A 14 13.12 9.61 7.10
CA ASN A 14 12.50 9.04 5.90
C ASN A 14 11.99 10.18 5.00
N ARG A 15 12.63 10.38 3.85
CA ARG A 15 12.23 11.38 2.87
C ARG A 15 11.19 10.78 1.92
N ALA A 16 10.03 11.41 1.78
CA ALA A 16 9.07 11.03 0.74
C ALA A 16 9.65 11.34 -0.65
N VAL A 17 9.66 10.34 -1.53
CA VAL A 17 10.18 10.44 -2.90
C VAL A 17 9.04 10.46 -3.91
N ALA A 18 7.94 9.76 -3.62
CA ALA A 18 6.77 9.76 -4.49
C ALA A 18 5.49 9.45 -3.72
N PHE A 19 4.39 10.05 -4.18
CA PHE A 19 3.03 9.70 -3.79
C PHE A 19 2.40 8.89 -4.92
N SER A 20 1.86 7.72 -4.60
CA SER A 20 1.28 6.80 -5.56
C SER A 20 -0.16 6.52 -5.20
N SER A 21 -1.04 6.57 -6.21
CA SER A 21 -2.43 6.19 -6.09
C SER A 21 -2.84 5.37 -7.30
N LYS A 22 -3.55 4.28 -7.06
CA LYS A 22 -4.04 3.39 -8.10
C LYS A 22 -5.45 2.93 -7.75
N GLN A 23 -6.39 3.15 -8.67
CA GLN A 23 -7.71 2.55 -8.56
C GLN A 23 -7.58 1.03 -8.73
N LEU A 24 -8.07 0.28 -7.75
CA LEU A 24 -8.14 -1.17 -7.81
C LEU A 24 -9.37 -1.57 -8.63
N ASP A 25 -9.35 -2.81 -9.12
CA ASP A 25 -10.49 -3.39 -9.82
C ASP A 25 -11.77 -3.28 -8.96
N PRO A 26 -12.92 -2.87 -9.53
CA PRO A 26 -14.18 -2.73 -8.79
C PRO A 26 -14.58 -3.98 -8.00
N MET A 27 -14.22 -5.18 -8.46
CA MET A 27 -14.48 -6.44 -7.75
C MET A 27 -13.78 -6.50 -6.39
N VAL A 28 -12.59 -5.89 -6.29
CA VAL A 28 -11.78 -5.85 -5.07
C VAL A 28 -12.40 -4.92 -4.02
N CYS A 29 -13.22 -3.95 -4.43
CA CYS A 29 -13.91 -3.06 -3.48
C CYS A 29 -14.85 -3.81 -2.52
N GLY A 30 -15.39 -4.97 -2.94
CA GLY A 30 -16.25 -5.81 -2.11
C GLY A 30 -15.52 -6.77 -1.17
N TRP A 31 -14.19 -6.86 -1.23
CA TRP A 31 -13.43 -7.85 -0.46
C TRP A 31 -13.19 -7.43 0.99
N GLN A 32 -12.75 -8.35 1.86
CA GLN A 32 -12.30 -7.98 3.20
C GLN A 32 -11.06 -7.07 3.15
N PRO A 33 -10.85 -6.16 4.12
CA PRO A 33 -9.72 -5.20 4.12
C PRO A 33 -8.34 -5.87 3.95
N CYS A 34 -8.12 -7.01 4.61
CA CYS A 34 -6.87 -7.77 4.49
C CYS A 34 -6.60 -8.22 3.04
N LEU A 35 -7.64 -8.70 2.33
CA LEU A 35 -7.53 -9.14 0.94
C LEU A 35 -7.34 -7.94 -0.01
N ARG A 36 -8.00 -6.81 0.29
CA ARG A 36 -7.77 -5.55 -0.45
C ARG A 36 -6.32 -5.09 -0.32
N ALA A 37 -5.74 -5.16 0.87
CA ALA A 37 -4.34 -4.82 1.11
C ALA A 37 -3.39 -5.73 0.33
N LEU A 38 -3.70 -7.04 0.24
CA LEU A 38 -2.93 -8.00 -0.53
C LEU A 38 -2.89 -7.67 -2.02
N VAL A 39 -3.98 -7.17 -2.59
CA VAL A 39 -4.04 -6.73 -4.00
C VAL A 39 -3.44 -5.32 -4.18
N ALA A 40 -3.60 -4.44 -3.19
CA ALA A 40 -3.04 -3.08 -3.23
C ALA A 40 -1.50 -3.07 -3.21
N ALA A 41 -0.88 -3.95 -2.44
CA ALA A 41 0.57 -4.03 -2.27
C ALA A 41 1.35 -4.18 -3.60
N PRO A 42 1.07 -5.18 -4.46
CA PRO A 42 1.77 -5.33 -5.74
C PRO A 42 1.51 -4.17 -6.70
N GLU A 43 0.31 -3.57 -6.70
CA GLU A 43 -0.01 -2.42 -7.56
C GLU A 43 0.84 -1.19 -7.20
N LEU A 44 0.92 -0.87 -5.91
CA LEU A 44 1.76 0.23 -5.42
C LEU A 44 3.25 -0.07 -5.61
N THR A 45 3.67 -1.32 -5.39
CA THR A 45 5.07 -1.75 -5.59
C THR A 45 5.48 -1.60 -7.05
N ARG A 46 4.63 -1.97 -8.02
CA ARG A 46 4.88 -1.74 -9.44
C ARG A 46 5.06 -0.27 -9.78
N GLN A 47 4.28 0.63 -9.17
CA GLN A 47 4.46 2.06 -9.37
C GLN A 47 5.78 2.55 -8.76
N ALA A 48 6.15 2.07 -7.58
CA ALA A 48 7.43 2.41 -6.95
C ALA A 48 8.64 1.93 -7.77
N LEU A 49 8.58 0.72 -8.34
CA LEU A 49 9.64 0.15 -9.18
C LEU A 49 9.92 0.96 -10.46
N LYS A 50 8.95 1.73 -10.97
CA LYS A 50 9.18 2.64 -12.09
C LYS A 50 10.08 3.82 -11.72
N ILE A 51 10.08 4.20 -10.44
CA ILE A 51 10.81 5.36 -9.91
C ILE A 51 12.16 4.93 -9.34
N THR A 52 12.23 3.74 -8.73
CA THR A 52 13.45 3.16 -8.16
C THR A 52 13.78 1.82 -8.84
N PRO A 53 14.11 1.82 -10.14
CA PRO A 53 14.43 0.59 -10.85
C PRO A 53 15.69 -0.04 -10.21
N PHE A 54 15.64 -1.36 -9.99
CA PHE A 54 16.72 -2.18 -9.43
C PHE A 54 17.11 -1.92 -7.97
N GLN A 55 16.34 -1.15 -7.20
CA GLN A 55 16.57 -1.01 -5.76
C GLN A 55 15.62 -1.92 -4.95
N PRO A 56 16.08 -2.48 -3.82
CA PRO A 56 15.20 -3.21 -2.92
C PRO A 56 14.16 -2.26 -2.32
N ILE A 57 12.89 -2.66 -2.37
CA ILE A 57 11.77 -1.90 -1.82
C ILE A 57 11.16 -2.70 -0.66
N THR A 58 11.03 -2.07 0.50
CA THR A 58 10.34 -2.64 1.65
C THR A 58 8.91 -2.11 1.70
N PHE A 59 7.93 -2.99 1.53
CA PHE A 59 6.54 -2.65 1.68
C PHE A 59 6.11 -2.71 3.16
N LYS A 60 5.44 -1.66 3.63
CA LYS A 60 4.82 -1.60 4.95
C LYS A 60 3.37 -1.19 4.78
N ALA A 61 2.45 -2.02 5.25
CA ALA A 61 1.03 -1.69 5.31
C ALA A 61 0.49 -1.96 6.70
N PRO A 62 -0.45 -1.13 7.19
CA PRO A 62 -1.30 -1.53 8.30
C PRO A 62 -2.17 -2.69 7.81
N LEU A 63 -1.84 -3.89 8.25
CA LEU A 63 -2.78 -5.00 8.23
C LEU A 63 -3.76 -4.69 9.37
N GLU A 64 -4.88 -4.05 9.08
CA GLU A 64 -5.99 -4.04 10.03
C GLU A 64 -6.39 -5.49 10.29
N THR A 65 -5.87 -6.08 11.38
CA THR A 65 -6.53 -7.21 11.99
C THR A 65 -7.89 -6.69 12.40
N ALA A 66 -8.95 -7.20 11.78
CA ALA A 66 -10.30 -6.84 12.21
C ALA A 66 -10.37 -7.08 13.72
N ARG A 67 -10.41 -6.00 14.51
CA ARG A 67 -10.80 -6.14 15.91
C ARG A 67 -12.23 -6.63 15.86
N HIS A 68 -12.41 -7.87 16.27
CA HIS A 68 -13.70 -8.48 16.55
C HIS A 68 -14.49 -7.52 17.47
N GLY A 69 -15.37 -6.70 16.90
CA GLY A 69 -16.05 -5.67 17.68
C GLY A 69 -16.76 -4.54 16.93
N ASP A 70 -16.57 -4.35 15.61
CA ASP A 70 -17.27 -3.27 14.89
C ASP A 70 -18.12 -3.79 13.72
N THR A 71 -19.13 -4.59 14.09
CA THR A 71 -20.32 -4.74 13.27
C THR A 71 -21.32 -3.70 13.77
N ARG A 72 -21.51 -2.59 13.05
CA ARG A 72 -22.76 -1.84 13.12
C ARG A 72 -23.23 -1.52 11.71
N PHE A 73 -24.42 -2.06 11.46
CA PHE A 73 -25.36 -1.64 10.43
C PHE A 73 -25.65 -0.14 10.53
#